data_AF-A0AA92LV10-F1
#
_entry.id   AF-A0AA92LV10-F1
#
_cell.length_a   1.000
_cell.length_b   1.000
_cell.length_c   1.000
_cell.angle_alpha   90.00
_cell.angle_beta   90.00
_cell.angle_gamma   90.00
#
_symmetry.space_group_name_H-M   'P 1'
#
loop_
_entity.id
_entity.type
_entity.pdbx_description
1 polymer ?
#
loop_
_entity_poly.entity_id
_entity_poly.type
_entity_poly.pdbx_seq_one_letter_code
_entity_poly.pdbx_strand_id
1 'polypeptide(L)'
;MNIPNNHKELTEQSILKCKRLVQLKYWDNINTVKLMAWFNNFKSDEEKFLAACILESIIFRNNAAIQAFSSHIFHVMLPNILENLGIYEVDSLSKWEQRLISTNARNLLPFRFTTIEGIDRKTGKSGQALLRDIQRLHFDKELILSVDTLVDQKFISRVNKSKAFNTVIILDDVQVTGGQFNSFIKKYDLSNSPFNYIYIPLAAFDKSLNVINGKHNNIFVFPVETLNSDHSFFSINNEVFNFCEPTMLEGLKDLYNSIIEENKLVMDEPYGYGEHALTYVFSNSTPNNNLGILSYQNEQWNKLFTR
;
A
#
# COMPACT_ATOMS: atom_id res chain seq x y z
N MET A 1 -22.59 -7.41 25.04
CA MET A 1 -22.35 -6.27 24.13
C MET A 1 -23.70 -5.77 23.64
N ASN A 2 -23.94 -4.45 23.64
CA ASN A 2 -25.18 -3.88 23.08
C ASN A 2 -24.91 -3.48 21.63
N ILE A 3 -25.33 -4.30 20.66
CA ILE A 3 -25.36 -3.93 19.23
C ILE A 3 -26.68 -3.23 18.88
N PRO A 4 -26.76 -2.49 17.76
CA PRO A 4 -28.00 -1.79 17.38
C PRO A 4 -29.18 -2.74 17.21
N ASN A 5 -30.39 -2.30 17.58
CA ASN A 5 -31.60 -3.12 17.45
C ASN A 5 -31.89 -3.53 15.99
N ASN A 6 -31.45 -2.72 15.02
CA ASN A 6 -31.58 -2.98 13.58
C ASN A 6 -30.34 -3.65 12.96
N HIS A 7 -29.43 -4.26 13.75
CA HIS A 7 -28.20 -4.88 13.25
C HIS A 7 -28.42 -5.90 12.12
N LYS A 8 -29.53 -6.65 12.13
CA LYS A 8 -29.86 -7.63 11.07
C LYS A 8 -30.07 -6.93 9.73
N GLU A 9 -30.86 -5.86 9.73
CA GLU A 9 -31.12 -5.07 8.53
C GLU A 9 -29.83 -4.41 8.02
N LEU A 10 -29.03 -3.81 8.91
CA LEU A 10 -27.74 -3.22 8.54
C LEU A 10 -26.79 -4.26 7.92
N THR A 11 -26.74 -5.46 8.49
CA THR A 11 -25.93 -6.57 7.99
C THR A 11 -26.38 -6.99 6.58
N GLU A 12 -27.69 -7.16 6.36
CA GLU A 12 -28.22 -7.54 5.05
C GLU A 12 -27.96 -6.47 3.99
N GLN A 13 -28.15 -5.19 4.33
CA GLN A 13 -27.88 -4.06 3.45
C GLN A 13 -26.40 -4.00 3.06
N SER A 14 -25.50 -4.16 4.04
CA SER A 14 -24.05 -4.19 3.80
C SER A 14 -23.65 -5.32 2.85
N ILE A 15 -24.14 -6.54 3.10
CA ILE A 15 -23.83 -7.68 2.25
C ILE A 15 -24.37 -7.49 0.83
N LEU A 16 -25.56 -6.92 0.67
CA LEU A 16 -26.11 -6.59 -0.64
C LEU A 16 -25.23 -5.55 -1.37
N LYS A 17 -24.76 -4.53 -0.66
CA LYS A 17 -23.82 -3.52 -1.20
C LYS A 17 -22.51 -4.17 -1.63
N CYS A 18 -21.87 -4.96 -0.79
CA CYS A 18 -20.62 -5.65 -1.12
C CYS A 18 -20.79 -6.60 -2.32
N LYS A 19 -21.90 -7.34 -2.41
CA LYS A 19 -22.21 -8.16 -3.59
C LYS A 19 -22.27 -7.32 -4.86
N ARG A 20 -22.90 -6.14 -4.82
CA ARG A 20 -22.95 -5.20 -5.94
C ARG A 20 -21.55 -4.69 -6.30
N LEU A 21 -20.71 -4.33 -5.33
CA LEU A 21 -19.33 -3.89 -5.58
C LEU A 21 -18.51 -4.97 -6.32
N VAL A 22 -18.69 -6.23 -5.95
CA VAL A 22 -18.06 -7.38 -6.63
C VAL A 22 -18.61 -7.55 -8.06
N GLN A 23 -19.93 -7.49 -8.24
CA GLN A 23 -20.58 -7.64 -9.55
C GLN A 23 -20.19 -6.52 -10.52
N LEU A 24 -20.08 -5.29 -10.02
CA LEU A 24 -19.67 -4.10 -10.77
C LEU A 24 -18.15 -3.99 -10.95
N LYS A 25 -17.36 -4.97 -10.48
CA LYS A 25 -15.89 -4.99 -10.59
C LYS A 25 -15.18 -3.84 -9.88
N TYR A 26 -15.81 -3.23 -8.87
CA TYR A 26 -15.10 -2.38 -7.91
C TYR A 26 -14.16 -3.22 -7.04
N TRP A 27 -14.58 -4.43 -6.66
CA TRP A 27 -13.74 -5.44 -6.02
C TRP A 27 -13.37 -6.49 -7.07
N ASP A 28 -12.45 -6.16 -7.96
CA ASP A 28 -12.15 -6.86 -9.22
C ASP A 28 -11.51 -8.25 -9.06
N ASN A 29 -10.84 -8.53 -7.94
CA ASN A 29 -10.15 -9.80 -7.69
C ASN A 29 -10.86 -10.75 -6.70
N ILE A 30 -12.14 -10.51 -6.42
CA ILE A 30 -12.97 -11.44 -5.66
C ILE A 30 -14.28 -11.72 -6.39
N ASN A 31 -14.96 -12.79 -6.00
CA ASN A 31 -16.28 -13.14 -6.53
C ASN A 31 -17.27 -13.31 -5.37
N THR A 32 -18.56 -13.33 -5.69
CA THR A 32 -19.62 -13.41 -4.67
C THR A 32 -19.52 -14.69 -3.85
N VAL A 33 -19.06 -15.80 -4.44
CA VAL A 33 -18.87 -17.07 -3.72
C VAL A 33 -17.81 -16.91 -2.62
N LYS A 34 -16.68 -16.29 -2.95
CA LYS A 34 -15.58 -16.03 -2.00
C LYS A 34 -16.01 -15.05 -0.90
N LEU A 35 -16.71 -13.98 -1.28
CA LEU A 35 -17.28 -13.02 -0.34
C LEU A 35 -18.19 -13.71 0.68
N MET A 36 -19.12 -14.55 0.19
CA MET A 36 -20.04 -15.27 1.06
C MET A 36 -19.34 -16.36 1.88
N ALA A 37 -18.33 -17.03 1.33
CA ALA A 37 -17.55 -18.01 2.08
C ALA A 37 -16.82 -17.38 3.28
N TRP A 38 -16.22 -16.20 3.10
CA TRP A 38 -15.61 -15.44 4.19
C TRP A 38 -16.66 -14.95 5.19
N PHE A 39 -17.77 -14.36 4.71
CA PHE A 39 -18.84 -13.87 5.59
C PHE A 39 -19.47 -15.00 6.42
N ASN A 40 -19.58 -16.20 5.86
CA ASN A 40 -20.13 -17.36 6.56
C ASN A 40 -19.16 -17.99 7.58
N ASN A 41 -17.94 -17.47 7.72
CA ASN A 41 -17.10 -17.81 8.87
C ASN A 41 -17.76 -17.34 10.19
N PHE A 42 -18.48 -16.21 10.15
CA PHE A 42 -19.16 -15.56 11.27
C PHE A 42 -20.55 -16.20 11.52
N LYS A 43 -20.80 -16.67 12.75
CA LYS A 43 -21.94 -17.54 13.07
C LYS A 43 -23.10 -16.81 13.72
N SER A 44 -22.85 -16.12 14.84
CA SER A 44 -23.86 -15.37 15.58
C SER A 44 -24.29 -14.09 14.86
N ASP A 45 -25.39 -13.49 15.33
CA ASP A 45 -25.88 -12.22 14.77
C ASP A 45 -24.88 -11.08 15.07
N GLU A 46 -24.25 -11.11 16.24
CA GLU A 46 -23.19 -10.20 16.66
C GLU A 46 -21.94 -10.34 15.78
N GLU A 47 -21.48 -11.57 15.52
CA GLU A 47 -20.33 -11.84 14.65
C GLU A 47 -20.59 -11.37 13.22
N LYS A 48 -21.80 -11.63 12.70
CA LYS A 48 -22.17 -11.19 11.34
C LYS A 48 -22.28 -9.67 11.25
N PHE A 49 -22.75 -9.01 12.30
CA PHE A 49 -22.73 -7.56 12.38
C PHE A 49 -21.30 -7.01 12.36
N LEU A 50 -20.38 -7.58 13.15
CA LEU A 50 -18.96 -7.23 13.09
C LEU A 50 -18.38 -7.45 11.68
N ALA A 51 -18.70 -8.57 11.04
CA ALA A 51 -18.27 -8.85 9.67
C ALA A 51 -18.78 -7.82 8.66
N ALA A 52 -20.04 -7.40 8.78
CA ALA A 52 -20.62 -6.34 7.96
C ALA A 52 -19.88 -5.01 8.18
N CYS A 53 -19.60 -4.63 9.42
CA CYS A 53 -18.82 -3.44 9.73
C CYS A 53 -17.42 -3.49 9.11
N ILE A 54 -16.73 -4.64 9.19
CA ILE A 54 -15.41 -4.83 8.55
C ILE A 54 -15.54 -4.66 7.04
N LEU A 55 -16.58 -5.22 6.41
CA LEU A 55 -16.78 -5.12 4.97
C LEU A 55 -17.07 -3.68 4.52
N GLU A 56 -17.86 -2.93 5.29
CA GLU A 56 -18.14 -1.52 5.03
C GLU A 56 -16.89 -0.63 5.17
N SER A 57 -15.96 -0.98 6.05
CA SER A 57 -14.75 -0.20 6.25
C SER A 57 -13.69 -0.45 5.18
N ILE A 58 -13.85 -1.47 4.33
CA ILE A 58 -12.83 -1.81 3.33
C ILE A 58 -12.62 -0.67 2.33
N ILE A 59 -11.40 -0.14 2.33
CA ILE A 59 -10.88 0.75 1.29
C ILE A 59 -10.19 -0.13 0.24
N PHE A 60 -10.90 -0.42 -0.85
CA PHE A 60 -10.38 -1.26 -1.93
C PHE A 60 -9.82 -0.43 -3.09
N ARG A 61 -8.55 -0.64 -3.42
CA ARG A 61 -7.86 -0.06 -4.58
C ARG A 61 -7.74 -1.09 -5.69
N ASN A 62 -8.70 -1.03 -6.61
CA ASN A 62 -8.72 -1.90 -7.79
C ASN A 62 -7.63 -1.50 -8.80
N ASN A 63 -7.50 -2.26 -9.90
CA ASN A 63 -6.48 -1.96 -10.92
C ASN A 63 -6.66 -0.58 -11.56
N ALA A 64 -7.89 -0.09 -11.70
CA ALA A 64 -8.15 1.25 -12.20
C ALA A 64 -7.66 2.35 -11.23
N ALA A 65 -7.81 2.14 -9.92
CA ALA A 65 -7.24 3.03 -8.90
C ALA A 65 -5.71 3.04 -8.96
N ILE A 66 -5.07 1.88 -9.16
CA ILE A 66 -3.61 1.81 -9.36
C ILE A 66 -3.16 2.58 -10.60
N GLN A 67 -3.90 2.47 -11.71
CA GLN A 67 -3.62 3.26 -12.91
C GLN A 67 -3.78 4.76 -12.66
N ALA A 68 -4.82 5.17 -11.92
CA ALA A 68 -5.01 6.55 -11.52
C ALA A 68 -3.86 7.07 -10.64
N PHE A 69 -3.43 6.29 -9.64
CA PHE A 69 -2.26 6.62 -8.81
C PHE A 69 -0.99 6.74 -9.65
N SER A 70 -0.74 5.80 -10.55
CA SER A 70 0.41 5.89 -11.46
C SER A 70 0.36 7.15 -12.32
N SER A 71 -0.80 7.50 -12.88
CA SER A 71 -0.95 8.73 -13.66
C SER A 71 -0.75 9.98 -12.81
N HIS A 72 -1.23 9.98 -11.56
CA HIS A 72 -0.99 11.06 -10.62
C HIS A 72 0.51 11.22 -10.29
N ILE A 73 1.23 10.10 -10.08
CA ILE A 73 2.67 10.10 -9.85
C ILE A 73 3.37 10.77 -11.04
N PHE A 74 3.08 10.37 -12.27
CA PHE A 74 3.84 10.81 -13.44
C PHE A 74 3.41 12.17 -13.98
N HIS A 75 2.14 12.55 -13.88
CA HIS A 75 1.65 13.81 -14.45
C HIS A 75 1.57 14.95 -13.43
N VAL A 76 1.63 14.65 -12.13
CA VAL A 76 1.49 15.65 -11.08
C VAL A 76 2.65 15.58 -10.08
N MET A 77 2.84 14.45 -9.38
CA MET A 77 3.79 14.42 -8.27
C MET A 77 5.24 14.56 -8.73
N LEU A 78 5.69 13.70 -9.65
CA LEU A 78 7.09 13.65 -10.08
C LEU A 78 7.57 14.96 -10.71
N PRO A 79 6.84 15.59 -11.66
CA PRO A 79 7.24 16.89 -12.18
C PRO A 79 7.48 17.92 -11.06
N ASN A 80 6.52 18.06 -10.15
CA ASN A 80 6.61 19.01 -9.04
C ASN A 80 7.74 18.67 -8.07
N ILE A 81 7.93 17.39 -7.71
CA ILE A 81 8.99 16.96 -6.80
C ILE A 81 10.37 17.24 -7.43
N LEU A 82 10.55 16.89 -8.71
CA LEU A 82 11.82 17.06 -9.41
C LEU A 82 12.20 18.53 -9.58
N GLU A 83 11.22 19.40 -9.85
CA GLU A 83 11.42 20.86 -9.92
C GLU A 83 11.76 21.44 -8.55
N ASN A 84 10.97 21.11 -7.52
CA ASN A 84 11.18 21.62 -6.17
C ASN A 84 12.54 21.22 -5.58
N LEU A 85 13.04 20.03 -5.93
CA LEU A 85 14.37 19.57 -5.52
C LEU A 85 15.49 20.06 -6.45
N GLY A 86 15.19 20.81 -7.51
CA GLY A 86 16.17 21.31 -8.47
C GLY A 86 16.87 20.21 -9.28
N ILE A 87 16.22 19.05 -9.43
CA ILE A 87 16.77 17.87 -10.11
C ILE A 87 16.54 17.97 -11.62
N TYR A 88 15.35 18.41 -12.02
CA TYR A 88 14.94 18.45 -13.41
C TYR A 88 13.79 19.44 -13.61
N GLU A 89 13.90 20.29 -14.63
CA GLU A 89 12.87 21.27 -14.99
C GLU A 89 11.93 20.68 -16.06
N VAL A 90 10.62 20.74 -15.82
CA VAL A 90 9.61 20.19 -16.72
C VAL A 90 8.98 21.31 -17.53
N ASP A 91 9.51 21.54 -18.74
CA ASP A 91 8.97 22.54 -19.68
C ASP A 91 7.46 22.42 -19.91
N SER A 92 6.97 21.19 -20.09
CA SER A 92 5.57 20.88 -20.39
C SER A 92 5.31 19.39 -20.20
N LEU A 93 4.09 19.01 -19.84
CA LEU A 93 3.70 17.61 -19.66
C LEU A 93 3.91 16.77 -20.91
N SER A 94 3.60 17.31 -22.10
CA SER A 94 3.79 16.55 -23.36
C SER A 94 5.26 16.23 -23.64
N LYS A 95 6.18 17.20 -23.45
CA LYS A 95 7.62 16.93 -23.59
C LYS A 95 8.13 15.96 -22.53
N TRP A 96 7.62 16.08 -21.32
CA TRP A 96 7.95 15.19 -20.20
C TRP A 96 7.61 13.73 -20.52
N GLU A 97 6.37 13.47 -20.92
CA GLU A 97 5.91 12.15 -21.33
C GLU A 97 6.76 11.60 -22.49
N GLN A 98 7.01 12.41 -23.52
CA GLN A 98 7.85 12.01 -24.67
C GLN A 98 9.27 11.63 -24.25
N ARG A 99 9.87 12.35 -23.27
CA ARG A 99 11.21 12.06 -22.76
C ARG A 99 11.24 10.78 -21.93
N LEU A 100 10.20 10.51 -21.14
CA LEU A 100 10.09 9.29 -20.33
C LEU A 100 10.02 8.04 -21.20
N ILE A 101 9.27 8.06 -22.30
CA ILE A 101 9.09 6.90 -23.19
C ILE A 101 10.13 6.84 -24.34
N SER A 102 11.06 7.79 -24.39
CA SER A 102 12.09 7.82 -25.43
C SER A 102 13.04 6.63 -25.31
N THR A 103 13.43 6.03 -26.43
CA THR A 103 14.51 5.02 -26.45
C THR A 103 15.88 5.59 -26.04
N ASN A 104 16.02 6.92 -25.99
CA ASN A 104 17.19 7.63 -25.48
C ASN A 104 16.97 8.23 -24.08
N ALA A 105 15.89 7.87 -23.38
CA ALA A 105 15.50 8.45 -22.09
C ALA A 105 16.64 8.45 -21.07
N ARG A 106 17.46 7.39 -21.08
CA ARG A 106 18.65 7.25 -20.22
C ARG A 106 19.63 8.42 -20.34
N ASN A 107 19.81 8.98 -21.52
CA ASN A 107 20.72 10.11 -21.73
C ASN A 107 20.04 11.47 -21.55
N LEU A 108 18.69 11.50 -21.57
CA LEU A 108 17.89 12.72 -21.48
C LEU A 108 17.50 13.08 -20.04
N LEU A 109 17.45 12.10 -19.13
CA LEU A 109 16.90 12.25 -17.80
C LEU A 109 17.94 11.94 -16.72
N PRO A 110 18.04 12.77 -15.65
CA PRO A 110 19.02 12.61 -14.59
C PRO A 110 18.61 11.61 -13.50
N PHE A 111 17.50 10.89 -13.70
CA PHE A 111 16.95 9.97 -12.70
C PHE A 111 16.64 8.57 -13.26
N ARG A 112 16.54 7.59 -12.37
CA ARG A 112 16.20 6.19 -12.71
C ARG A 112 15.19 5.63 -11.72
N PHE A 113 14.39 4.68 -12.15
CA PHE A 113 13.39 4.01 -11.35
C PHE A 113 13.91 2.68 -10.79
N THR A 114 13.52 2.37 -9.57
CA THR A 114 13.74 1.07 -8.94
C THR A 114 12.60 0.76 -7.97
N THR A 115 12.67 -0.40 -7.33
CA THR A 115 11.74 -0.83 -6.28
C THR A 115 12.56 -1.38 -5.11
N ILE A 116 11.92 -1.54 -3.95
CA ILE A 116 12.54 -2.21 -2.82
C ILE A 116 12.73 -3.70 -3.16
N GLU A 117 13.97 -4.19 -3.03
CA GLU A 117 14.33 -5.59 -3.27
C GLU A 117 15.27 -6.17 -2.20
N GLY A 118 15.23 -7.49 -2.04
CA GLY A 118 16.25 -8.25 -1.31
C GLY A 118 16.27 -8.05 0.21
N ILE A 119 15.18 -7.58 0.81
CA ILE A 119 15.07 -7.38 2.27
C ILE A 119 14.58 -8.64 2.95
N ASP A 120 13.63 -9.34 2.32
CA ASP A 120 13.11 -10.62 2.78
C ASP A 120 13.64 -11.77 1.91
N ARG A 121 13.92 -12.94 2.52
CA ARG A 121 14.26 -14.18 1.77
C ARG A 121 13.13 -14.66 0.86
N LYS A 122 11.94 -14.07 0.99
CA LYS A 122 10.84 -14.18 0.03
C LYS A 122 10.99 -13.03 -0.96
N THR A 123 11.19 -13.38 -2.24
CA THR A 123 11.25 -12.42 -3.34
C THR A 123 10.13 -11.36 -3.21
N GLY A 124 10.50 -10.08 -3.20
CA GLY A 124 9.59 -8.93 -3.17
C GLY A 124 8.76 -8.82 -4.45
N LYS A 125 7.85 -9.77 -4.65
CA LYS A 125 7.10 -9.94 -5.90
C LYS A 125 6.11 -8.80 -6.15
N SER A 126 5.61 -8.13 -5.11
CA SER A 126 4.63 -7.05 -5.28
C SER A 126 5.26 -5.77 -5.85
N GLY A 127 6.36 -5.29 -5.28
CA GLY A 127 7.08 -4.11 -5.76
C GLY A 127 7.57 -4.25 -7.21
N GLN A 128 8.14 -5.40 -7.58
CA GLN A 128 8.56 -5.65 -8.97
C GLN A 128 7.39 -5.77 -9.95
N ALA A 129 6.26 -6.36 -9.53
CA ALA A 129 5.06 -6.41 -10.35
C ALA A 129 4.51 -4.99 -10.58
N LEU A 130 4.43 -4.18 -9.52
CA LEU A 130 3.99 -2.80 -9.58
C LEU A 130 4.90 -1.96 -10.49
N LEU A 131 6.22 -2.02 -10.28
CA LEU A 131 7.19 -1.27 -11.10
C LEU A 131 7.03 -1.61 -12.59
N ARG A 132 6.87 -2.89 -12.92
CA ARG A 132 6.66 -3.33 -14.31
C ARG A 132 5.34 -2.81 -14.89
N ASP A 133 4.26 -2.84 -14.11
CA ASP A 133 2.95 -2.41 -14.58
C ASP A 133 2.93 -0.89 -14.79
N ILE A 134 3.56 -0.12 -13.90
CA ILE A 134 3.77 1.32 -14.07
C ILE A 134 4.68 1.62 -15.25
N GLN A 135 5.80 0.90 -15.39
CA GLN A 135 6.76 1.08 -16.48
C GLN A 135 6.08 0.96 -17.85
N ARG A 136 5.26 -0.08 -18.05
CA ARG A 136 4.55 -0.30 -19.31
C ARG A 136 3.65 0.86 -19.73
N LEU A 137 3.20 1.66 -18.78
CA LEU A 137 2.31 2.78 -19.03
C LEU A 137 3.06 4.10 -19.21
N HIS A 138 4.15 4.32 -18.45
CA HIS A 138 4.66 5.68 -18.24
C HIS A 138 6.08 5.92 -18.70
N PHE A 139 6.93 4.89 -18.84
CA PHE A 139 8.35 5.14 -19.11
C PHE A 139 9.10 3.98 -19.77
N ASP A 140 10.21 4.29 -20.45
CA ASP A 140 11.03 3.30 -21.13
C ASP A 140 11.83 2.45 -20.12
N LYS A 141 11.94 1.14 -20.40
CA LYS A 141 12.64 0.17 -19.55
C LYS A 141 14.12 0.52 -19.27
N GLU A 142 14.77 1.31 -20.13
CA GLU A 142 16.16 1.77 -19.93
C GLU A 142 16.31 2.71 -18.71
N LEU A 143 15.20 3.25 -18.21
CA LEU A 143 15.17 4.02 -16.97
C LEU A 143 15.09 3.14 -15.71
N ILE A 144 14.89 1.82 -15.84
CA ILE A 144 14.96 0.90 -14.69
C ILE A 144 16.43 0.69 -14.30
N LEU A 145 16.71 0.76 -13.01
CA LEU A 145 18.02 0.48 -12.43
C LEU A 145 17.88 -0.58 -11.33
N SER A 146 18.70 -1.63 -11.43
CA SER A 146 18.81 -2.64 -10.38
C SER A 146 19.51 -2.06 -9.16
N VAL A 147 19.06 -2.47 -7.96
CA VAL A 147 19.63 -2.03 -6.69
C VAL A 147 21.11 -2.40 -6.57
N ASP A 148 21.52 -3.56 -7.10
CA ASP A 148 22.94 -3.98 -7.06
C ASP A 148 23.85 -3.03 -7.87
N THR A 149 23.30 -2.37 -8.89
CA THR A 149 24.04 -1.35 -9.66
C THR A 149 24.27 -0.07 -8.85
N LEU A 150 23.39 0.24 -7.90
CA LEU A 150 23.51 1.44 -7.05
C LEU A 150 24.72 1.38 -6.11
N VAL A 151 25.17 0.18 -5.76
CA VAL A 151 26.30 -0.03 -4.85
C VAL A 151 27.59 -0.47 -5.57
N ASP A 152 27.56 -0.62 -6.89
CA ASP A 152 28.76 -0.89 -7.68
C ASP A 152 29.67 0.35 -7.74
N GLN A 153 30.85 0.24 -7.14
CA GLN A 153 31.85 1.30 -7.08
C GLN A 153 32.30 1.79 -8.47
N LYS A 154 32.34 0.91 -9.47
CA LYS A 154 32.68 1.32 -10.86
C LYS A 154 31.56 2.16 -11.46
N PHE A 155 30.30 1.78 -11.22
CA PHE A 155 29.14 2.54 -11.66
C PHE A 155 29.12 3.92 -10.99
N ILE A 156 29.24 3.97 -9.67
CA ILE A 156 29.28 5.20 -8.87
C ILE A 156 30.39 6.13 -9.38
N SER A 157 31.61 5.61 -9.55
CA SER A 157 32.74 6.40 -10.03
C SER A 157 32.51 7.01 -11.42
N ARG A 158 31.84 6.28 -12.31
CA ARG A 158 31.50 6.77 -13.65
C ARG A 158 30.44 7.86 -13.62
N VAL A 159 29.41 7.68 -12.80
CA VAL A 159 28.33 8.66 -12.66
C VAL A 159 28.85 9.96 -12.05
N ASN A 160 29.65 9.87 -10.98
CA ASN A 160 30.22 11.05 -10.33
C ASN A 160 31.07 11.90 -11.28
N LYS A 161 31.70 11.28 -12.29
CA LYS A 161 32.45 11.98 -13.34
C LYS A 161 31.55 12.64 -14.38
N SER A 162 30.50 11.95 -14.83
CA SER A 162 29.64 12.47 -15.91
C SER A 162 28.59 13.48 -15.43
N LYS A 163 28.18 13.40 -14.15
CA LYS A 163 27.05 14.14 -13.56
C LYS A 163 25.72 13.96 -14.31
N ALA A 164 25.62 12.97 -15.19
CA ALA A 164 24.44 12.75 -16.05
C ALA A 164 23.28 12.06 -15.33
N PHE A 165 23.51 11.54 -14.13
CA PHE A 165 22.56 10.84 -13.30
C PHE A 165 22.85 11.19 -11.85
N ASN A 166 21.84 11.53 -11.07
CA ASN A 166 22.02 11.93 -9.67
C ASN A 166 20.89 11.49 -8.75
N THR A 167 19.79 10.93 -9.28
CA THR A 167 18.57 10.69 -8.50
C THR A 167 17.98 9.31 -8.77
N VAL A 168 17.62 8.59 -7.73
CA VAL A 168 16.90 7.32 -7.79
C VAL A 168 15.48 7.54 -7.31
N ILE A 169 14.50 7.17 -8.13
CA ILE A 169 13.09 7.13 -7.76
C ILE A 169 12.74 5.69 -7.40
N ILE A 170 12.26 5.46 -6.19
CA ILE A 170 11.87 4.16 -5.67
C ILE A 170 10.34 4.12 -5.63
N LEU A 171 9.74 3.19 -6.36
CA LEU A 171 8.30 2.95 -6.37
C LEU A 171 7.98 1.69 -5.57
N ASP A 172 6.89 1.72 -4.80
CA ASP A 172 6.48 0.59 -3.96
C ASP A 172 4.98 0.64 -3.67
N ASP A 173 4.40 -0.47 -3.19
CA ASP A 173 2.96 -0.57 -2.95
C ASP A 173 2.55 0.20 -1.68
N VAL A 174 3.03 -0.22 -0.50
CA VAL A 174 2.63 0.34 0.78
C VAL A 174 3.76 0.38 1.78
N GLN A 175 3.90 1.52 2.45
CA GLN A 175 4.79 1.69 3.57
C GLN A 175 4.04 2.11 4.84
N VAL A 176 3.63 1.17 5.68
CA VAL A 176 2.93 1.52 6.92
C VAL A 176 3.87 1.76 8.10
N THR A 177 4.92 0.95 8.27
CA THR A 177 5.82 1.10 9.45
C THR A 177 7.21 1.59 9.12
N GLY A 178 7.53 1.66 7.83
CA GLY A 178 8.85 2.03 7.32
C GLY A 178 9.97 1.03 7.64
N GLY A 179 9.67 -0.12 8.26
CA GLY A 179 10.68 -1.12 8.63
C GLY A 179 11.43 -1.70 7.43
N GLN A 180 10.72 -2.06 6.36
CA GLN A 180 11.32 -2.54 5.11
C GLN A 180 12.19 -1.46 4.48
N PHE A 181 11.66 -0.25 4.25
CA PHE A 181 12.46 0.83 3.67
C PHE A 181 13.68 1.22 4.53
N ASN A 182 13.54 1.29 5.86
CA ASN A 182 14.69 1.54 6.75
C ASN A 182 15.75 0.42 6.64
N SER A 183 15.31 -0.83 6.50
CA SER A 183 16.22 -1.96 6.25
C SER A 183 16.89 -1.84 4.89
N PHE A 184 16.17 -1.36 3.87
CA PHE A 184 16.69 -1.07 2.54
C PHE A 184 17.82 -0.03 2.60
N ILE A 185 17.54 1.11 3.26
CA ILE A 185 18.47 2.21 3.43
C ILE A 185 19.76 1.71 4.10
N LYS A 186 19.64 0.95 5.18
CA LYS A 186 20.79 0.39 5.92
C LYS A 186 21.56 -0.64 5.12
N LYS A 187 20.86 -1.56 4.44
CA LYS A 187 21.48 -2.66 3.69
C LYS A 187 22.37 -2.14 2.55
N TYR A 188 21.91 -1.11 1.85
CA TYR A 188 22.61 -0.55 0.69
C TYR A 188 23.32 0.78 0.98
N ASP A 189 23.39 1.17 2.25
CA ASP A 189 24.00 2.42 2.72
C ASP A 189 23.57 3.68 1.93
N LEU A 190 22.27 3.78 1.63
CA LEU A 190 21.74 4.83 0.75
C LEU A 190 21.97 6.24 1.32
N SER A 191 22.10 6.36 2.64
CA SER A 191 22.32 7.65 3.31
C SER A 191 23.66 8.29 2.97
N ASN A 192 24.68 7.46 2.70
CA ASN A 192 26.03 7.91 2.37
C ASN A 192 26.32 7.83 0.87
N SER A 193 25.34 7.39 0.09
CA SER A 193 25.43 7.33 -1.36
C SER A 193 25.41 8.75 -1.97
N PRO A 194 26.11 8.97 -3.11
CA PRO A 194 26.11 10.27 -3.78
C PRO A 194 24.80 10.62 -4.50
N PHE A 195 23.80 9.74 -4.47
CA PHE A 195 22.50 9.97 -5.12
C PHE A 195 21.47 10.57 -4.17
N ASN A 196 20.54 11.33 -4.74
CA ASN A 196 19.26 11.63 -4.12
C ASN A 196 18.33 10.43 -4.28
N TYR A 197 17.48 10.18 -3.31
CA TYR A 197 16.48 9.12 -3.33
C TYR A 197 15.10 9.72 -3.10
N ILE A 198 14.19 9.50 -4.06
CA ILE A 198 12.79 9.89 -3.96
C ILE A 198 11.98 8.60 -3.83
N TYR A 199 11.39 8.36 -2.67
CA TYR A 199 10.57 7.19 -2.41
C TYR A 199 9.09 7.54 -2.49
N ILE A 200 8.35 6.82 -3.34
CA ILE A 200 6.94 7.06 -3.63
C ILE A 200 6.17 5.76 -3.44
N PRO A 201 5.75 5.43 -2.20
CA PRO A 201 4.79 4.37 -1.98
C PRO A 201 3.39 4.81 -2.41
N LEU A 202 2.54 3.88 -2.87
CA LEU A 202 1.15 4.21 -3.19
C LEU A 202 0.34 4.58 -1.94
N ALA A 203 0.65 3.99 -0.80
CA ALA A 203 0.13 4.45 0.48
C ALA A 203 1.20 4.40 1.56
N ALA A 204 1.22 5.37 2.47
CA ALA A 204 2.06 5.31 3.66
C ALA A 204 1.34 5.77 4.91
N PHE A 205 1.75 5.27 6.08
CA PHE A 205 1.17 5.70 7.35
C PHE A 205 1.96 6.89 7.94
N ASP A 206 1.26 7.94 8.36
CA ASP A 206 1.79 9.26 8.73
C ASP A 206 3.00 9.21 9.68
N LYS A 207 2.93 8.36 10.72
CA LYS A 207 4.00 8.25 11.71
C LYS A 207 5.33 7.79 11.10
N SER A 208 5.31 7.04 10.00
CA SER A 208 6.53 6.54 9.34
C SER A 208 7.23 7.61 8.51
N LEU A 209 6.49 8.57 7.94
CA LEU A 209 6.99 9.62 7.06
C LEU A 209 7.89 10.62 7.81
N ASN A 210 7.44 11.08 8.97
CA ASN A 210 8.17 12.04 9.80
C ASN A 210 9.50 11.47 10.32
N VAL A 211 9.57 10.15 10.51
CA VAL A 211 10.78 9.49 11.02
C VAL A 211 11.86 9.42 9.94
N ILE A 212 11.50 9.30 8.66
CA ILE A 212 12.46 9.14 7.56
C ILE A 212 12.92 10.48 7.02
N ASN A 213 11.98 11.40 6.73
CA ASN A 213 12.28 12.71 6.15
C ASN A 213 13.12 13.61 7.08
N GLY A 214 13.21 13.28 8.37
CA GLY A 214 14.07 13.99 9.34
C GLY A 214 15.45 13.37 9.60
N LYS A 215 15.73 12.15 9.09
CA LYS A 215 16.96 11.41 9.42
C LYS A 215 18.01 11.41 8.32
N HIS A 216 17.61 11.61 7.07
CA HIS A 216 18.47 11.43 5.91
C HIS A 216 18.35 12.64 4.99
N ASN A 217 19.47 13.31 4.72
CA ASN A 217 19.46 14.56 3.94
C ASN A 217 19.25 14.34 2.44
N ASN A 218 19.47 13.13 1.94
CA ASN A 218 19.38 12.76 0.53
C ASN A 218 18.21 11.80 0.24
N ILE A 219 17.31 11.56 1.19
CA ILE A 219 16.18 10.63 1.04
C ILE A 219 14.88 11.38 1.35
N PHE A 220 13.99 11.40 0.37
CA PHE A 220 12.73 12.11 0.41
C PHE A 220 11.58 11.14 0.18
N VAL A 221 10.56 11.17 1.03
CA VAL A 221 9.39 10.28 0.94
C VAL A 221 8.14 11.08 0.59
N PHE A 222 7.45 10.68 -0.48
CA PHE A 222 6.24 11.30 -1.00
C PHE A 222 5.19 10.21 -1.32
N PRO A 223 4.35 9.83 -0.34
CA PRO A 223 3.29 8.85 -0.60
C PRO A 223 2.19 9.43 -1.50
N VAL A 224 1.53 8.58 -2.28
CA VAL A 224 0.33 9.00 -3.04
C VAL A 224 -0.86 9.19 -2.11
N GLU A 225 -1.08 8.23 -1.21
CA GLU A 225 -2.08 8.32 -0.15
C GLU A 225 -1.44 8.23 1.24
N THR A 226 -1.98 9.01 2.16
CA THR A 226 -1.51 9.05 3.55
C THR A 226 -2.58 8.47 4.47
N LEU A 227 -2.21 7.42 5.17
CA LEU A 227 -3.02 6.75 6.18
C LEU A 227 -2.60 7.22 7.57
N ASN A 228 -3.54 7.22 8.51
CA ASN A 228 -3.28 7.62 9.90
C ASN A 228 -4.13 6.76 10.86
N SER A 229 -4.09 7.07 12.15
CA SER A 229 -4.83 6.32 13.17
C SER A 229 -6.35 6.30 12.93
N ASP A 230 -6.89 7.29 12.23
CA ASP A 230 -8.32 7.38 11.95
C ASP A 230 -8.77 6.34 10.92
N HIS A 231 -7.83 5.81 10.13
CA HIS A 231 -8.07 4.74 9.17
C HIS A 231 -8.04 3.34 9.82
N SER A 232 -7.75 3.24 11.12
CA SER A 232 -7.86 1.98 11.85
C SER A 232 -9.32 1.56 11.92
N PHE A 233 -9.59 0.27 11.72
CA PHE A 233 -10.93 -0.28 11.87
C PHE A 233 -11.49 0.08 13.25
N PHE A 234 -10.71 -0.16 14.31
CA PHE A 234 -11.10 0.12 15.70
C PHE A 234 -10.88 1.59 16.12
N SER A 235 -10.88 2.54 15.17
CA SER A 235 -10.85 3.96 15.50
C SER A 235 -12.24 4.49 15.84
N ILE A 236 -12.32 5.40 16.81
CA ILE A 236 -13.54 6.17 17.08
C ILE A 236 -13.94 7.08 15.91
N ASN A 237 -12.98 7.43 15.05
CA ASN A 237 -13.19 8.26 13.87
C ASN A 237 -13.57 7.45 12.63
N ASN A 238 -13.70 6.12 12.73
CA ASN A 238 -14.13 5.31 11.61
C ASN A 238 -15.64 5.55 11.34
N GLU A 239 -15.96 6.05 10.16
CA GLU A 239 -17.31 6.47 9.78
C GLU A 239 -18.35 5.34 9.87
N VAL A 240 -17.92 4.08 9.76
CA VAL A 240 -18.78 2.89 9.95
C VAL A 240 -19.38 2.86 11.35
N PHE A 241 -18.78 3.54 12.32
CA PHE A 241 -19.22 3.59 13.71
C PHE A 241 -19.82 4.94 14.12
N ASN A 242 -20.11 5.85 13.19
CA ASN A 242 -20.70 7.15 13.49
C ASN A 242 -22.06 7.09 14.22
N PHE A 243 -22.74 5.95 14.17
CA PHE A 243 -24.01 5.70 14.87
C PHE A 243 -23.84 4.91 16.18
N CYS A 244 -22.60 4.58 16.56
CA CYS A 244 -22.29 3.74 17.71
C CYS A 244 -21.82 4.56 18.90
N GLU A 245 -22.20 4.13 20.11
CA GLU A 245 -21.61 4.62 21.35
C GLU A 245 -20.16 4.10 21.48
N PRO A 246 -19.22 4.84 22.10
CA PRO A 246 -17.83 4.40 22.27
C PRO A 246 -17.68 3.02 22.93
N THR A 247 -18.56 2.68 23.86
CA THR A 247 -18.59 1.38 24.56
C THR A 247 -18.91 0.19 23.63
N MET A 248 -19.54 0.45 22.48
CA MET A 248 -19.77 -0.58 21.47
C MET A 248 -18.46 -0.96 20.76
N LEU A 249 -17.55 0.01 20.55
CA LEU A 249 -16.27 -0.23 19.87
C LEU A 249 -15.36 -1.17 20.67
N GLU A 250 -15.32 -0.98 21.99
CA GLU A 250 -14.64 -1.90 22.92
C GLU A 250 -15.25 -3.29 22.85
N GLY A 251 -16.58 -3.39 22.89
CA GLY A 251 -17.30 -4.65 22.75
C GLY A 251 -17.04 -5.37 21.42
N LEU A 252 -16.94 -4.62 20.31
CA LEU A 252 -16.62 -5.18 18.99
C LEU A 252 -15.17 -5.68 18.92
N LYS A 253 -14.24 -5.02 19.61
CA LYS A 253 -12.85 -5.48 19.73
C LYS A 253 -12.75 -6.75 20.57
N ASP A 254 -13.50 -6.83 21.67
CA ASP A 254 -13.58 -8.04 22.49
C ASP A 254 -14.20 -9.21 21.71
N LEU A 255 -15.27 -8.95 20.96
CA LEU A 255 -15.86 -9.94 20.05
C LEU A 255 -14.88 -10.38 18.97
N TYR A 256 -14.09 -9.46 18.41
CA TYR A 256 -13.04 -9.82 17.45
C TYR A 256 -12.01 -10.78 18.04
N ASN A 257 -11.57 -10.53 19.28
CA ASN A 257 -10.67 -11.43 19.99
C ASN A 257 -11.31 -12.80 20.25
N SER A 258 -12.57 -12.84 20.70
CA SER A 258 -13.25 -14.10 20.97
C SER A 258 -13.39 -14.96 19.70
N ILE A 259 -13.69 -14.34 18.55
CA ILE A 259 -13.74 -15.05 17.26
C ILE A 259 -12.40 -15.70 16.94
N ILE A 260 -11.29 -14.98 17.14
CA ILE A 260 -9.94 -15.50 16.90
C ILE A 260 -9.65 -16.70 17.80
N GLU A 261 -9.98 -16.60 19.08
CA GLU A 261 -9.75 -17.65 20.06
C GLU A 261 -10.63 -18.89 19.80
N GLU A 262 -11.93 -18.69 19.61
CA GLU A 262 -12.91 -19.76 19.39
C GLU A 262 -12.65 -20.53 18.10
N ASN A 263 -12.24 -19.84 17.03
CA ASN A 263 -11.88 -20.45 15.75
C ASN A 263 -10.41 -20.89 15.68
N LYS A 264 -9.65 -20.74 16.78
CA LYS A 264 -8.23 -21.12 16.88
C LYS A 264 -7.39 -20.57 15.73
N LEU A 265 -7.61 -19.30 15.38
CA LEU A 265 -6.91 -18.64 14.29
C LEU A 265 -5.49 -18.28 14.74
N VAL A 266 -4.52 -19.13 14.38
CA VAL A 266 -3.10 -18.91 14.71
C VAL A 266 -2.51 -17.88 13.76
N MET A 267 -2.57 -16.61 14.16
CA MET A 267 -2.03 -15.45 13.43
C MET A 267 -0.98 -14.76 14.30
N ASP A 268 0.20 -14.47 13.73
CA ASP A 268 1.23 -13.70 14.44
C ASP A 268 0.76 -12.27 14.76
N GLU A 269 -0.06 -11.69 13.87
CA GLU A 269 -0.47 -10.29 13.90
C GLU A 269 -1.99 -10.17 13.63
N PRO A 270 -2.85 -10.46 14.61
CA PRO A 270 -4.30 -10.45 14.41
C PRO A 270 -4.84 -9.07 14.04
N TYR A 271 -4.24 -8.00 14.57
CA TYR A 271 -4.56 -6.61 14.24
C TYR A 271 -3.69 -6.07 13.09
N GLY A 272 -2.99 -6.94 12.38
CA GLY A 272 -1.98 -6.55 11.41
C GLY A 272 -0.70 -6.02 12.06
N TYR A 273 0.36 -5.95 11.26
CA TYR A 273 1.67 -5.45 11.69
C TYR A 273 1.54 -4.06 12.31
N GLY A 274 2.14 -3.86 13.49
CA GLY A 274 2.08 -2.60 14.23
C GLY A 274 0.72 -2.26 14.85
N GLU A 275 -0.19 -3.24 14.91
CA GLU A 275 -1.55 -3.10 15.49
C GLU A 275 -2.41 -2.01 14.83
N HIS A 276 -2.15 -1.70 13.55
CA HIS A 276 -2.88 -0.65 12.84
C HIS A 276 -4.33 -1.01 12.54
N ALA A 277 -4.66 -2.31 12.50
CA ALA A 277 -6.00 -2.84 12.25
C ALA A 277 -6.67 -2.22 11.01
N LEU A 278 -5.90 -2.06 9.92
CA LEU A 278 -6.41 -1.44 8.70
C LEU A 278 -7.41 -2.37 7.98
N THR A 279 -8.16 -1.76 7.06
CA THR A 279 -8.99 -2.47 6.08
C THR A 279 -8.74 -1.92 4.67
N TYR A 280 -7.48 -1.60 4.38
CA TYR A 280 -6.98 -1.01 3.16
C TYR A 280 -6.32 -2.08 2.25
N VAL A 281 -6.96 -2.38 1.12
CA VAL A 281 -6.65 -3.57 0.28
C VAL A 281 -6.42 -3.17 -1.17
N PHE A 282 -5.47 -3.80 -1.85
CA PHE A 282 -5.28 -3.67 -3.29
C PHE A 282 -5.86 -4.87 -4.05
N SER A 283 -6.14 -4.69 -5.35
CA SER A 283 -6.55 -5.78 -6.23
C SER A 283 -5.69 -7.03 -6.05
N ASN A 284 -4.36 -6.87 -6.01
CA ASN A 284 -3.43 -8.00 -6.12
C ASN A 284 -2.68 -8.31 -4.83
N SER A 285 -2.88 -7.54 -3.76
CA SER A 285 -2.18 -7.73 -2.49
C SER A 285 -2.98 -7.18 -1.31
N THR A 286 -2.78 -7.79 -0.14
CA THR A 286 -3.30 -7.28 1.13
C THR A 286 -2.12 -6.90 2.01
N PRO A 287 -1.87 -5.60 2.24
CA PRO A 287 -0.82 -5.16 3.16
C PRO A 287 -0.93 -5.86 4.52
N ASN A 288 0.19 -6.18 5.15
CA ASN A 288 0.21 -6.94 6.41
C ASN A 288 -0.32 -6.13 7.62
N ASN A 289 -0.57 -4.83 7.47
CA ASN A 289 -1.14 -3.96 8.50
C ASN A 289 -2.67 -4.04 8.59
N ASN A 290 -3.29 -4.80 7.69
CA ASN A 290 -4.71 -5.09 7.72
C ASN A 290 -5.07 -6.07 8.83
N LEU A 291 -6.35 -6.07 9.24
CA LEU A 291 -6.92 -7.13 10.07
C LEU A 291 -6.58 -8.51 9.49
N GLY A 292 -5.97 -9.36 10.32
CA GLY A 292 -5.44 -10.65 9.90
C GLY A 292 -6.51 -11.55 9.26
N ILE A 293 -7.74 -11.51 9.80
CA ILE A 293 -8.90 -12.30 9.35
C ILE A 293 -9.28 -12.09 7.87
N LEU A 294 -8.86 -10.97 7.26
CA LEU A 294 -9.15 -10.67 5.86
C LEU A 294 -8.34 -11.56 4.90
N SER A 295 -7.13 -11.93 5.30
CA SER A 295 -6.18 -12.70 4.47
C SER A 295 -5.82 -14.07 5.05
N TYR A 296 -6.16 -14.32 6.32
CA TYR A 296 -5.94 -15.60 6.99
C TYR A 296 -6.78 -16.72 6.39
N GLN A 297 -6.20 -17.92 6.31
CA GLN A 297 -6.88 -19.12 5.85
C GLN A 297 -6.39 -20.34 6.62
N ASN A 298 -7.31 -21.19 7.04
CA ASN A 298 -7.05 -22.56 7.47
C ASN A 298 -8.18 -23.48 6.96
N GLU A 299 -8.29 -24.70 7.45
CA GLU A 299 -9.36 -25.64 7.05
C GLU A 299 -10.77 -25.16 7.43
N GLN A 300 -10.89 -24.31 8.45
CA GLN A 300 -12.16 -23.86 9.04
C GLN A 300 -12.47 -22.39 8.74
N TRP A 301 -11.50 -21.62 8.23
CA TRP A 301 -11.59 -20.20 7.97
C TRP A 301 -11.26 -19.89 6.52
N ASN A 302 -12.24 -19.37 5.79
CA ASN A 302 -12.06 -18.93 4.41
C ASN A 302 -11.51 -17.51 4.37
N LYS A 303 -10.44 -17.24 3.62
CA LYS A 303 -9.94 -15.87 3.40
C LYS A 303 -10.80 -15.08 2.41
N LEU A 304 -10.87 -13.77 2.59
CA LEU A 304 -11.49 -12.86 1.62
C LEU A 304 -10.49 -12.41 0.55
N PHE A 305 -9.30 -11.99 0.97
CA PHE A 305 -8.25 -11.47 0.10
C PHE A 305 -6.99 -12.34 0.15
N THR A 306 -6.17 -12.24 -0.88
CA THR A 306 -4.84 -12.86 -0.88
C THR A 306 -3.87 -11.91 -0.19
N ARG A 307 -3.01 -12.46 0.67
CA ARG A 307 -1.85 -11.75 1.19
C ARG A 307 -0.85 -11.52 0.08
#